data_AF-A0A957SCY1-F1
#
_entry.id   AF-A0A957SCY1-F1
#
_cell.length_a   1.000
_cell.length_b   1.000
_cell.length_c   1.000
_cell.angle_alpha   90.00
_cell.angle_beta   90.00
_cell.angle_gamma   90.00
#
_symmetry.space_group_name_H-M   'P 1'
#
loop_
_entity.id
_entity.type
_entity.pdbx_description
1 polymer ?
#
loop_
_entity_poly.entity_id
_entity_poly.type
_entity_poly.pdbx_seq_one_letter_code
_entity_poly.pdbx_strand_id
1 'polypeptide(L)'
;SKTPWQIQLPTTLPLKRRQTLTTLFDAATLDRTFYHHEDEVIVRWPADLKVSGKIGVRLQTPGGRIYAEGNPYAKAGEKVNLGKAYTRPDGDYFVTLMPEPQEYYEHNVRLLRHIPIRIANGKFSEIPVDTYAERRREALTAAVPHINTIYSEIAKMALGLWSNLNLKRWTEAIERCNQRADCSDFYLIGMLGALRRFGNHAQFPEELKTAIADCALHFKYWMDEPGQDAMCYWSENHQILFHACEILAGQLYPNRIFANVQQDGAWHKAKGERLAVAWLQKRALGGFREWDSNTYFEHDVLALSHLADLADDDTVAEMAAIVLDKIFFTMAVNSFHGVFGSTHGRTYTPFIKGGRLEPTSSIARLLWGVGAYNSHTLGSVSLACAESYELPPAIAEIGATPVEEMWNQER
;
A
#
# COMPACT_ATOMS: atom_id res chain seq x y z
N SER A 1 28.14 54.94 0.79
CA SER A 1 27.22 54.40 -0.22
C SER A 1 27.28 52.89 -0.17
N LYS A 2 26.19 52.20 0.17
CA LYS A 2 26.15 50.73 0.09
C LYS A 2 25.74 50.36 -1.34
N THR A 3 26.68 49.93 -2.16
CA THR A 3 26.40 49.38 -3.48
C THR A 3 25.57 48.11 -3.29
N PRO A 4 24.35 47.99 -3.85
CA PRO A 4 23.55 46.79 -3.69
C PRO A 4 24.24 45.64 -4.41
N TRP A 5 24.42 44.52 -3.70
CA TRP A 5 24.93 43.29 -4.29
C TRP A 5 23.97 42.82 -5.39
N GLN A 6 24.41 42.86 -6.64
CA GLN A 6 23.64 42.36 -7.77
C GLN A 6 23.93 40.87 -7.92
N ILE A 7 23.04 40.02 -7.41
CA ILE A 7 23.12 38.58 -7.62
C ILE A 7 22.74 38.30 -9.08
N GLN A 8 23.74 38.05 -9.93
CA GLN A 8 23.51 37.55 -11.28
C GLN A 8 23.45 36.03 -11.24
N LEU A 9 22.30 35.45 -11.56
CA LEU A 9 22.19 34.02 -11.79
C LEU A 9 22.88 33.72 -13.14
N PRO A 10 23.88 32.81 -13.18
CA PRO A 10 24.55 32.46 -14.43
C PRO A 10 23.59 31.63 -15.29
N THR A 11 22.78 32.31 -16.10
CA THR A 11 21.93 31.67 -17.10
C THR A 11 22.27 32.21 -18.48
N THR A 12 22.49 31.31 -19.42
CA THR A 12 22.69 31.56 -20.85
C THR A 12 21.43 32.08 -21.57
N LEU A 13 20.27 32.02 -20.92
CA LEU A 13 18.98 32.42 -21.48
C LEU A 13 18.67 33.90 -21.23
N PRO A 14 18.13 34.65 -22.21
CA PRO A 14 17.65 36.02 -21.98
C PRO A 14 16.60 36.07 -20.86
N LEU A 15 16.69 37.06 -19.97
CA LEU A 15 15.78 37.24 -18.82
C LEU A 15 14.30 37.17 -19.22
N LYS A 16 13.95 37.78 -20.36
CA LYS A 16 12.58 37.77 -20.92
C LYS A 16 12.08 36.34 -21.19
N ARG A 17 12.90 35.49 -21.81
CA ARG A 17 12.52 34.09 -22.10
C ARG A 17 12.36 33.31 -20.79
N ARG A 18 13.22 33.54 -19.79
CA ARG A 18 13.10 32.90 -18.49
C ARG A 18 11.82 33.29 -17.75
N GLN A 19 11.46 34.57 -17.79
CA GLN A 19 10.19 35.07 -17.23
C GLN A 19 8.98 34.46 -17.94
N THR A 20 9.04 34.35 -19.28
CA THR A 20 8.03 33.66 -20.07
C THR A 20 7.89 32.20 -19.64
N LEU A 21 8.99 31.45 -19.56
CA LEU A 21 8.96 30.04 -19.15
C LEU A 21 8.42 29.87 -17.72
N THR A 22 8.85 30.71 -16.77
CA THR A 22 8.37 30.66 -15.39
C THR A 22 6.85 30.89 -15.33
N THR A 23 6.37 31.92 -16.03
CA THR A 23 4.92 32.23 -16.08
C THR A 23 4.12 31.11 -16.75
N LEU A 24 4.64 30.54 -17.85
CA LEU A 24 4.02 29.39 -18.51
C LEU A 24 3.98 28.17 -17.59
N PHE A 25 5.07 27.92 -16.86
CA PHE A 25 5.14 26.77 -15.97
C PHE A 25 4.17 26.94 -14.82
N ASP A 26 4.16 28.08 -14.14
CA ASP A 26 3.29 28.34 -12.98
C ASP A 26 1.79 28.31 -13.34
N ALA A 27 1.44 28.77 -14.54
CA ALA A 27 0.06 28.77 -15.03
C ALA A 27 -0.45 27.38 -15.45
N ALA A 28 0.42 26.40 -15.66
CA ALA A 28 0.00 25.05 -16.02
C ALA A 28 -0.72 24.37 -14.84
N THR A 29 -1.85 23.74 -15.12
CA THR A 29 -2.67 23.07 -14.12
C THR A 29 -3.13 21.69 -14.62
N LEU A 30 -3.56 20.87 -13.66
CA LEU A 30 -4.27 19.63 -13.88
C LEU A 30 -5.63 19.76 -13.18
N ASP A 31 -6.66 19.07 -13.69
CA ASP A 31 -7.97 19.01 -13.03
C ASP A 31 -7.96 18.07 -11.81
N ARG A 32 -7.00 17.15 -11.76
CA ARG A 32 -6.80 16.19 -10.68
C ARG A 32 -5.32 15.81 -10.54
N THR A 33 -4.98 15.30 -9.37
CA THR A 33 -3.65 14.72 -9.08
C THR A 33 -3.68 13.19 -8.99
N PHE A 34 -4.86 12.59 -9.05
CA PHE A 34 -5.07 11.14 -8.98
C PHE A 34 -5.82 10.69 -10.22
N TYR A 35 -5.30 9.67 -10.89
CA TYR A 35 -5.80 9.18 -12.16
C TYR A 35 -6.11 7.68 -12.06
N HIS A 36 -7.32 7.32 -12.47
CA HIS A 36 -7.80 5.95 -12.57
C HIS A 36 -7.65 5.41 -14.00
N HIS A 37 -7.82 4.09 -14.16
CA HIS A 37 -7.63 3.33 -15.41
C HIS A 37 -8.02 4.10 -16.70
N GLU A 38 -9.23 4.67 -16.78
CA GLU A 38 -9.76 5.34 -17.98
C GLU A 38 -9.42 6.84 -18.10
N ASP A 39 -8.85 7.44 -17.06
CA ASP A 39 -8.58 8.87 -17.03
C ASP A 39 -7.46 9.27 -18.02
N GLU A 40 -7.51 10.51 -18.49
CA GLU A 40 -6.47 11.10 -19.34
C GLU A 40 -5.68 12.16 -18.57
N VAL A 41 -4.35 12.09 -18.66
CA VAL A 41 -3.48 13.09 -18.04
C VAL A 41 -3.40 14.31 -18.95
N ILE A 42 -4.16 15.35 -18.65
CA ILE A 42 -4.26 16.56 -19.49
C ILE A 42 -3.72 17.78 -18.75
N VAL A 43 -2.62 18.33 -19.26
CA VAL A 43 -2.06 19.61 -18.81
C VAL A 43 -2.80 20.76 -19.47
N ARG A 44 -3.19 21.77 -18.68
CA ARG A 44 -4.05 22.87 -19.12
C ARG A 44 -3.42 24.21 -18.79
N TRP A 45 -3.62 25.17 -19.70
CA TRP A 45 -3.31 26.58 -19.48
C TRP A 45 -4.60 27.41 -19.44
N PRO A 46 -4.68 28.42 -18.55
CA PRO A 46 -5.89 29.21 -18.39
C PRO A 46 -6.16 30.08 -19.63
N ALA A 47 -7.42 30.40 -19.87
CA ALA A 47 -7.86 31.13 -21.07
C ALA A 47 -7.42 32.61 -21.08
N ASP A 48 -7.03 33.16 -19.93
CA ASP A 48 -6.61 34.56 -19.78
C ASP A 48 -5.08 34.74 -19.79
N LEU A 49 -4.31 33.66 -19.98
CA LEU A 49 -2.85 33.64 -19.99
C LEU A 49 -2.28 34.66 -20.99
N LYS A 50 -1.40 35.54 -20.51
CA LYS A 50 -0.84 36.66 -21.30
C LYS A 50 0.46 36.34 -22.04
N VAL A 51 1.02 35.17 -21.78
CA VAL A 51 2.28 34.72 -22.39
C VAL A 51 2.05 33.45 -23.20
N SER A 52 2.86 33.27 -24.23
CA SER A 52 2.88 32.03 -25.01
C SER A 52 4.31 31.65 -25.37
N GLY A 53 4.54 30.38 -25.66
CA GLY A 53 5.83 29.91 -26.10
C GLY A 53 5.93 28.40 -26.14
N LYS A 54 6.93 27.91 -26.86
CA LYS A 54 7.25 26.48 -26.86
C LYS A 54 7.87 26.07 -25.53
N ILE A 55 7.51 24.89 -25.05
CA ILE A 55 8.02 24.25 -23.84
C ILE A 55 8.10 22.74 -24.06
N GLY A 56 8.85 22.03 -23.23
CA GLY A 56 8.76 20.59 -23.09
C GLY A 56 7.80 20.20 -21.96
N VAL A 57 7.01 19.15 -22.16
CA VAL A 57 6.13 18.54 -21.16
C VAL A 57 6.39 17.05 -21.15
N ARG A 58 6.63 16.48 -19.98
CA ARG A 58 6.86 15.04 -19.81
C ARG A 58 5.97 14.46 -18.73
N LEU A 59 5.54 13.22 -18.92
CA LEU A 59 5.09 12.35 -17.84
C LEU A 59 6.22 11.39 -17.50
N GLN A 60 6.73 11.43 -16.28
CA GLN A 60 7.87 10.61 -15.88
C GLN A 60 7.80 10.16 -14.42
N THR A 61 8.48 9.06 -14.08
CA THR A 61 8.59 8.61 -12.68
C THR A 61 9.55 9.49 -11.89
N PRO A 62 9.52 9.46 -10.55
CA PRO A 62 10.54 10.08 -9.70
C PRO A 62 11.98 9.63 -10.03
N GLY A 63 12.15 8.38 -10.50
CA GLY A 63 13.43 7.85 -10.99
C GLY A 63 13.85 8.35 -12.38
N GLY A 64 13.08 9.24 -13.01
CA GLY A 64 13.41 9.85 -14.30
C GLY A 64 13.00 9.06 -15.54
N ARG A 65 12.30 7.92 -15.40
CA ARG A 65 11.81 7.17 -16.56
C ARG A 65 10.65 7.92 -17.22
N ILE A 66 10.78 8.23 -18.50
CA ILE A 66 9.80 8.99 -19.28
C ILE A 66 8.79 8.03 -19.93
N TYR A 67 7.49 8.35 -19.80
CA TYR A 67 6.36 7.59 -20.35
C TYR A 67 5.53 8.38 -21.37
N ALA A 68 5.69 9.70 -21.39
CA ALA A 68 5.15 10.57 -22.43
C ALA A 68 6.03 11.82 -22.52
N GLU A 69 6.19 12.34 -23.72
CA GLU A 69 6.86 13.61 -23.97
C GLU A 69 6.13 14.36 -25.09
N GLY A 70 6.01 15.68 -24.95
CA GLY A 70 5.51 16.57 -25.97
C GLY A 70 6.23 17.91 -25.91
N ASN A 71 6.30 18.60 -27.05
CA ASN A 71 6.89 19.93 -27.16
C ASN A 71 5.83 20.96 -27.61
N PRO A 72 4.79 21.20 -26.79
CA PRO A 72 3.65 22.04 -27.18
C PRO A 72 4.04 23.51 -27.29
N TYR A 73 3.29 24.25 -28.11
CA TYR A 73 3.26 25.70 -28.05
C TYR A 73 2.21 26.13 -27.02
N ALA A 74 2.64 26.30 -25.77
CA ALA A 74 1.76 26.68 -24.67
C ALA A 74 1.24 28.11 -24.88
N LYS A 75 -0.08 28.29 -24.77
CA LYS A 75 -0.80 29.56 -24.94
C LYS A 75 -2.12 29.52 -24.16
N ALA A 76 -2.84 30.64 -24.15
CA ALA A 76 -4.16 30.74 -23.54
C ALA A 76 -5.11 29.62 -24.02
N GLY A 77 -5.70 28.88 -23.07
CA GLY A 77 -6.65 27.79 -23.32
C GLY A 77 -6.05 26.50 -23.90
N GLU A 78 -4.73 26.41 -24.04
CA GLU A 78 -4.06 25.24 -24.60
C GLU A 78 -4.22 24.00 -23.69
N LYS A 79 -4.29 22.83 -24.31
CA LYS A 79 -4.41 21.53 -23.62
C LYS A 79 -3.46 20.52 -24.23
N VAL A 80 -2.75 19.80 -23.39
CA VAL A 80 -1.77 18.78 -23.80
C VAL A 80 -2.14 17.47 -23.15
N ASN A 81 -2.58 16.51 -23.95
CA ASN A 81 -2.91 15.16 -23.50
C ASN A 81 -1.65 14.30 -23.50
N LEU A 82 -1.23 13.84 -22.32
CA LEU A 82 -0.09 12.93 -22.14
C LEU A 82 -0.52 11.45 -22.23
N GLY A 83 -1.77 11.19 -22.59
CA GLY A 83 -2.36 9.87 -22.84
C GLY A 83 -3.17 9.35 -21.66
N LYS A 84 -3.72 8.14 -21.87
CA LYS A 84 -4.53 7.41 -20.89
C LYS A 84 -3.70 6.85 -19.74
N ALA A 85 -4.29 6.75 -18.55
CA ALA A 85 -3.61 6.23 -17.37
C ALA A 85 -3.20 4.75 -17.52
N TYR A 86 -4.08 3.90 -18.05
CA TYR A 86 -3.86 2.44 -18.22
C TYR A 86 -2.62 2.05 -19.04
N THR A 87 -2.04 2.98 -19.82
CA THR A 87 -0.83 2.69 -20.59
C THR A 87 0.45 2.83 -19.75
N ARG A 88 0.33 3.05 -18.43
CA ARG A 88 1.45 3.21 -17.48
C ARG A 88 1.23 2.31 -16.28
N PRO A 89 2.29 1.77 -15.66
CA PRO A 89 2.16 1.05 -14.40
C PRO A 89 1.62 1.93 -13.27
N ASP A 90 1.05 1.31 -12.25
CA ASP A 90 0.66 2.00 -11.01
C ASP A 90 1.87 2.66 -10.36
N GLY A 91 1.65 3.83 -9.76
CA GLY A 91 2.65 4.51 -8.96
C GLY A 91 2.63 6.03 -9.04
N ASP A 92 3.69 6.62 -8.49
CA ASP A 92 3.90 8.05 -8.47
C ASP A 92 4.62 8.54 -9.73
N TYR A 93 4.17 9.69 -10.23
CA TYR A 93 4.69 10.34 -11.42
C TYR A 93 4.79 11.85 -11.22
N PHE A 94 5.58 12.49 -12.07
CA PHE A 94 5.58 13.92 -12.25
C PHE A 94 5.14 14.25 -13.67
N VAL A 95 4.23 15.22 -13.78
CA VAL A 95 4.16 16.06 -14.98
C VAL A 95 5.27 17.09 -14.86
N THR A 96 6.32 16.92 -15.67
CA THR A 96 7.49 17.79 -15.70
C THR A 96 7.36 18.80 -16.82
N LEU A 97 7.34 20.08 -16.46
CA LEU A 97 7.45 21.19 -17.40
C LEU A 97 8.90 21.65 -17.45
N MET A 98 9.42 21.81 -18.65
CA MET A 98 10.81 22.15 -18.90
C MET A 98 10.95 23.04 -20.13
N PRO A 99 12.07 23.75 -20.30
CA PRO A 99 12.43 24.37 -21.57
C PRO A 99 12.38 23.34 -22.69
N GLU A 100 12.33 23.79 -23.94
CA GLU A 100 12.48 22.86 -25.06
C GLU A 100 13.77 22.03 -24.90
N PRO A 101 13.80 20.76 -25.35
CA PRO A 101 14.97 19.90 -25.19
C PRO A 101 16.27 20.56 -25.61
N GLN A 102 16.27 21.33 -26.71
CA GLN A 102 17.45 22.08 -27.14
C GLN A 102 17.91 23.12 -26.10
N GLU A 103 16.99 23.96 -25.61
CA GLU A 103 17.28 24.94 -24.56
C GLU A 103 17.78 24.26 -23.28
N TYR A 104 17.19 23.11 -22.92
CA TYR A 104 17.57 22.36 -21.73
C TYR A 104 18.95 21.71 -21.89
N TYR A 105 19.15 20.88 -22.92
CA TYR A 105 20.35 20.04 -23.06
C TYR A 105 21.55 20.78 -23.64
N GLU A 106 21.35 21.59 -24.69
CA GLU A 106 22.45 22.27 -25.40
C GLU A 106 22.79 23.62 -24.75
N HIS A 107 21.77 24.36 -24.31
CA HIS A 107 21.97 25.69 -23.73
C HIS A 107 22.03 25.69 -22.19
N ASN A 108 21.96 24.53 -21.53
CA ASN A 108 22.08 24.39 -20.06
C ASN A 108 21.01 25.15 -19.25
N VAL A 109 19.79 25.27 -19.78
CA VAL A 109 18.70 25.96 -19.10
C VAL A 109 18.01 24.99 -18.15
N ARG A 110 18.34 25.04 -16.85
CA ARG A 110 17.85 24.09 -15.83
C ARG A 110 16.62 24.60 -15.08
N LEU A 111 15.57 25.01 -15.79
CA LEU A 111 14.29 25.37 -15.19
C LEU A 111 13.34 24.17 -15.26
N LEU A 112 12.83 23.70 -14.13
CA LEU A 112 11.89 22.58 -14.07
C LEU A 112 10.74 22.93 -13.14
N ARG A 113 9.52 22.53 -13.51
CA ARG A 113 8.39 22.46 -12.59
C ARG A 113 7.85 21.05 -12.60
N HIS A 114 7.72 20.44 -11.43
CA HIS A 114 7.14 19.12 -11.26
C HIS A 114 5.77 19.25 -10.61
N ILE A 115 4.74 18.70 -11.26
CA ILE A 115 3.40 18.56 -10.69
C ILE A 115 3.23 17.08 -10.34
N PRO A 116 3.16 16.71 -9.05
CA PRO A 116 3.02 15.31 -8.65
C PRO A 116 1.64 14.79 -9.03
N ILE A 117 1.61 13.60 -9.61
CA ILE A 117 0.39 12.82 -9.85
C ILE A 117 0.60 11.37 -9.42
N ARG A 118 -0.50 10.67 -9.16
CA ARG A 118 -0.49 9.22 -8.94
C ARG A 118 -1.46 8.54 -9.89
N ILE A 119 -1.03 7.40 -10.44
CA ILE A 119 -1.82 6.55 -11.32
C ILE A 119 -2.12 5.24 -10.56
N ALA A 120 -3.39 4.82 -10.57
CA ALA A 120 -3.82 3.50 -10.14
C ALA A 120 -4.78 2.89 -11.15
N ASN A 121 -4.37 1.77 -11.74
CA ASN A 121 -5.09 1.12 -12.84
C ASN A 121 -6.07 0.05 -12.39
N GLY A 122 -6.23 -0.13 -11.08
CA GLY A 122 -7.32 -0.93 -10.52
C GLY A 122 -8.64 -0.55 -11.15
N LYS A 123 -9.26 -1.51 -11.85
CA LYS A 123 -10.62 -1.31 -12.37
C LYS A 123 -11.56 -1.21 -11.18
N PHE A 124 -12.36 -0.16 -11.20
CA PHE A 124 -13.34 0.10 -10.16
C PHE A 124 -14.67 -0.55 -10.51
N SER A 125 -15.33 -1.14 -9.51
CA SER A 125 -16.67 -1.69 -9.64
C SER A 125 -17.59 -1.06 -8.62
N GLU A 126 -18.73 -0.61 -9.10
CA GLU A 126 -19.81 -0.03 -8.28
C GLU A 126 -20.86 -1.06 -7.90
N ILE A 127 -20.87 -2.20 -8.58
CA ILE A 127 -21.78 -3.30 -8.33
C ILE A 127 -21.01 -4.53 -7.87
N PRO A 128 -21.58 -5.33 -6.95
CA PRO A 128 -21.05 -6.64 -6.61
C PRO A 128 -20.96 -7.49 -7.87
N VAL A 129 -19.77 -8.00 -8.16
CA VAL A 129 -19.52 -8.96 -9.24
C VAL A 129 -18.87 -10.20 -8.67
N ASP A 130 -19.04 -11.29 -9.40
CA ASP A 130 -18.37 -12.58 -9.19
C ASP A 130 -18.72 -13.26 -7.85
N THR A 131 -18.33 -14.52 -7.71
CA THR A 131 -18.40 -15.27 -6.45
C THR A 131 -17.21 -14.95 -5.55
N TYR A 132 -17.29 -15.25 -4.24
CA TYR A 132 -16.15 -15.03 -3.33
C TYR A 132 -14.89 -15.77 -3.81
N ALA A 133 -15.02 -17.00 -4.32
CA ALA A 133 -13.89 -17.77 -4.86
C ALA A 133 -13.25 -17.09 -6.08
N GLU A 134 -14.06 -16.54 -6.99
CA GLU A 134 -13.57 -15.77 -8.14
C GLU A 134 -12.89 -14.48 -7.70
N ARG A 135 -13.46 -13.76 -6.71
CA ARG A 135 -12.86 -12.56 -6.13
C ARG A 135 -11.53 -12.84 -5.41
N ARG A 136 -11.41 -13.96 -4.70
CA ARG A 136 -10.11 -14.42 -4.13
C ARG A 136 -9.06 -14.56 -5.23
N ARG A 137 -9.40 -15.24 -6.33
CA ARG A 137 -8.49 -15.39 -7.48
C ARG A 137 -8.17 -14.05 -8.14
N GLU A 138 -9.15 -13.17 -8.25
CA GLU A 138 -8.98 -11.82 -8.79
C GLU A 138 -7.99 -11.00 -7.92
N ALA A 139 -8.16 -11.00 -6.60
CA ALA A 139 -7.29 -10.31 -5.64
C ALA A 139 -5.83 -10.77 -5.75
N LEU A 140 -5.62 -12.09 -5.77
CA LEU A 140 -4.28 -12.66 -5.93
C LEU A 140 -3.67 -12.27 -7.29
N THR A 141 -4.47 -12.30 -8.36
CA THR A 141 -4.00 -11.93 -9.71
C THR A 141 -3.65 -10.45 -9.78
N ALA A 142 -4.45 -9.58 -9.16
CA ALA A 142 -4.22 -8.14 -9.09
C ALA A 142 -2.96 -7.79 -8.27
N ALA A 143 -2.55 -8.63 -7.32
CA ALA A 143 -1.33 -8.42 -6.55
C ALA A 143 -0.03 -8.75 -7.31
N VAL A 144 -0.08 -9.62 -8.33
CA VAL A 144 1.12 -10.09 -9.06
C VAL A 144 1.97 -8.96 -9.67
N PRO A 145 1.39 -7.92 -10.31
CA PRO A 145 2.16 -6.81 -10.88
C PRO A 145 2.82 -5.89 -9.84
N HIS A 146 2.39 -5.92 -8.58
CA HIS A 146 2.89 -5.04 -7.52
C HIS A 146 4.17 -5.56 -6.88
N ILE A 147 5.25 -5.61 -7.68
CA ILE A 147 6.55 -6.24 -7.38
C ILE A 147 7.37 -5.66 -6.21
N ASN A 148 6.81 -4.73 -5.44
CA ASN A 148 7.53 -4.01 -4.38
C ASN A 148 7.42 -4.68 -3.01
N THR A 149 6.61 -5.74 -2.87
CA THR A 149 6.38 -6.41 -1.58
C THR A 149 6.52 -7.92 -1.72
N ILE A 150 6.74 -8.63 -0.60
CA ILE A 150 6.72 -10.11 -0.60
C ILE A 150 5.32 -10.66 -0.89
N TYR A 151 4.26 -9.86 -0.70
CA TYR A 151 2.88 -10.29 -0.91
C TYR A 151 2.55 -10.54 -2.39
N SER A 152 3.24 -9.87 -3.33
CA SER A 152 3.13 -10.27 -4.74
C SER A 152 3.71 -11.66 -5.00
N GLU A 153 4.75 -12.06 -4.26
CA GLU A 153 5.35 -13.38 -4.36
C GLU A 153 4.48 -14.45 -3.67
N ILE A 154 3.88 -14.12 -2.53
CA ILE A 154 2.89 -14.97 -1.85
C ILE A 154 1.68 -15.20 -2.76
N ALA A 155 1.19 -14.16 -3.44
CA ALA A 155 0.10 -14.31 -4.40
C ALA A 155 0.47 -15.23 -5.57
N LYS A 156 1.71 -15.16 -6.07
CA LYS A 156 2.21 -16.10 -7.08
C LYS A 156 2.24 -17.53 -6.56
N MET A 157 2.65 -17.77 -5.31
CA MET A 157 2.61 -19.11 -4.70
C MET A 157 1.18 -19.65 -4.65
N ALA A 158 0.23 -18.84 -4.16
CA ALA A 158 -1.19 -19.21 -4.10
C ALA A 158 -1.81 -19.49 -5.48
N LEU A 159 -1.34 -18.81 -6.53
CA LEU A 159 -1.77 -19.03 -7.92
C LEU A 159 -1.00 -20.15 -8.64
N GLY A 160 -0.04 -20.81 -7.98
CA GLY A 160 0.81 -21.85 -8.59
C GLY A 160 1.85 -21.32 -9.58
N LEU A 161 2.14 -20.01 -9.58
CA LEU A 161 3.09 -19.34 -10.47
C LEU A 161 4.54 -19.43 -9.95
N TRP A 162 4.96 -20.62 -9.55
CA TRP A 162 6.26 -20.89 -8.91
C TRP A 162 7.47 -20.46 -9.75
N SER A 163 7.39 -20.61 -11.07
CA SER A 163 8.47 -20.20 -11.99
C SER A 163 8.69 -18.68 -12.06
N ASN A 164 7.75 -17.89 -11.55
CA ASN A 164 7.74 -16.43 -11.63
C ASN A 164 8.15 -15.76 -10.31
N LEU A 165 8.56 -16.56 -9.32
CA LEU A 165 9.01 -16.06 -8.03
C LEU A 165 10.29 -15.24 -8.17
N ASN A 166 10.31 -14.08 -7.52
CA ASN A 166 11.46 -13.21 -7.42
C ASN A 166 12.07 -13.32 -6.01
N LEU A 167 13.02 -14.25 -5.85
CA LEU A 167 13.65 -14.53 -4.56
C LEU A 167 14.38 -13.32 -3.97
N LYS A 168 14.79 -12.36 -4.80
CA LYS A 168 15.41 -11.11 -4.32
C LYS A 168 14.51 -10.36 -3.34
N ARG A 169 13.18 -10.38 -3.53
CA ARG A 169 12.23 -9.70 -2.64
C ARG A 169 12.21 -10.32 -1.24
N TRP A 170 12.37 -11.63 -1.17
CA TRP A 170 12.49 -12.36 0.09
C TRP A 170 13.79 -12.04 0.79
N THR A 171 14.91 -12.04 0.06
CA THR A 171 16.22 -11.65 0.63
C THR A 171 16.20 -10.22 1.17
N GLU A 172 15.62 -9.27 0.43
CA GLU A 172 15.47 -7.88 0.89
C GLU A 172 14.58 -7.78 2.15
N ALA A 173 13.50 -8.55 2.23
CA ALA A 173 12.62 -8.60 3.40
C ALA A 173 13.30 -9.22 4.64
N ILE A 174 14.03 -10.31 4.45
CA ILE A 174 14.82 -10.97 5.51
C ILE A 174 15.89 -10.03 6.03
N GLU A 175 16.61 -9.33 5.14
CA GLU A 175 17.64 -8.37 5.55
C GLU A 175 17.05 -7.22 6.39
N ARG A 176 15.86 -6.71 6.02
CA ARG A 176 15.16 -5.71 6.84
C ARG A 176 14.84 -6.23 8.24
N CYS A 177 14.35 -7.47 8.34
CA CYS A 177 14.03 -8.11 9.62
C CYS A 177 15.29 -8.32 10.48
N ASN A 178 16.39 -8.78 9.87
CA ASN A 178 17.68 -8.96 10.53
C ASN A 178 18.25 -7.63 11.04
N GLN A 179 18.06 -6.55 10.29
CA GLN A 179 18.43 -5.19 10.70
C GLN A 179 17.47 -4.60 11.75
N ARG A 180 16.38 -5.29 12.10
CA ARG A 180 15.33 -4.79 12.99
C ARG A 180 14.83 -3.41 12.54
N ALA A 181 14.68 -3.27 11.22
CA ALA A 181 14.20 -2.05 10.59
C ALA A 181 12.73 -1.83 10.93
N ASP A 182 12.28 -0.58 10.89
CA ASP A 182 10.87 -0.26 11.09
C ASP A 182 9.98 -1.07 10.12
N CYS A 183 8.82 -1.49 10.63
CA CYS A 183 7.84 -2.35 9.94
C CYS A 183 8.32 -3.76 9.57
N SER A 184 9.33 -4.31 10.25
CA SER A 184 9.81 -5.68 9.99
C SER A 184 8.76 -6.75 10.28
N ASP A 185 7.86 -6.51 11.23
CA ASP A 185 6.70 -7.34 11.55
C ASP A 185 5.78 -7.57 10.34
N PHE A 186 5.64 -6.58 9.45
CA PHE A 186 4.84 -6.73 8.22
C PHE A 186 5.44 -7.74 7.25
N TYR A 187 6.76 -7.91 7.28
CA TYR A 187 7.46 -8.87 6.45
C TYR A 187 7.53 -10.24 7.12
N LEU A 188 7.85 -10.28 8.42
CA LEU A 188 7.98 -11.51 9.17
C LEU A 188 6.66 -12.29 9.16
N ILE A 189 5.51 -11.65 9.41
CA ILE A 189 4.22 -12.33 9.40
C ILE A 189 3.92 -12.97 8.04
N GLY A 190 4.19 -12.26 6.93
CA GLY A 190 3.99 -12.77 5.58
C GLY A 190 4.93 -13.95 5.27
N MET A 191 6.17 -13.91 5.74
CA MET A 191 7.12 -15.01 5.58
C MET A 191 6.71 -16.26 6.37
N LEU A 192 6.32 -16.11 7.63
CA LEU A 192 5.84 -17.19 8.48
C LEU A 192 4.54 -17.79 7.92
N GLY A 193 3.62 -16.94 7.47
CA GLY A 193 2.37 -17.36 6.84
C GLY A 193 2.59 -18.13 5.54
N ALA A 194 3.49 -17.66 4.68
CA ALA A 194 3.87 -18.37 3.46
C ALA A 194 4.50 -19.73 3.75
N LEU A 195 5.36 -19.82 4.77
CA LEU A 195 5.97 -21.07 5.19
C LEU A 195 4.93 -22.06 5.74
N ARG A 196 3.97 -21.59 6.56
CA ARG A 196 2.86 -22.42 7.07
C ARG A 196 1.97 -22.97 5.95
N ARG A 197 1.58 -22.11 5.00
CA ARG A 197 0.67 -22.48 3.90
C ARG A 197 1.34 -23.32 2.82
N PHE A 198 2.56 -22.97 2.45
CA PHE A 198 3.19 -23.50 1.24
C PHE A 198 4.53 -24.21 1.49
N GLY A 199 5.03 -24.25 2.72
CA GLY A 199 6.35 -24.83 3.03
C GLY A 199 6.47 -26.31 2.67
N ASN A 200 5.37 -27.06 2.64
CA ASN A 200 5.39 -28.48 2.23
C ASN A 200 5.25 -28.68 0.71
N HIS A 201 5.05 -27.60 -0.06
CA HIS A 201 4.94 -27.69 -1.51
C HIS A 201 6.30 -28.01 -2.15
N ALA A 202 6.34 -28.94 -3.10
CA ALA A 202 7.59 -29.43 -3.71
C ALA A 202 8.42 -28.35 -4.43
N GLN A 203 7.77 -27.27 -4.85
CA GLN A 203 8.43 -26.13 -5.52
C GLN A 203 8.79 -24.98 -4.57
N PHE A 204 8.52 -25.10 -3.26
CA PHE A 204 8.90 -24.08 -2.29
C PHE A 204 10.44 -24.08 -2.14
N PRO A 205 11.13 -22.93 -2.33
CA PRO A 205 12.59 -22.90 -2.26
C PRO A 205 13.13 -23.27 -0.88
N GLU A 206 13.95 -24.33 -0.79
CA GLU A 206 14.55 -24.80 0.48
C GLU A 206 15.46 -23.76 1.15
N GLU A 207 16.16 -22.95 0.35
CA GLU A 207 16.99 -21.86 0.84
C GLU A 207 16.16 -20.80 1.59
N LEU A 208 14.92 -20.54 1.14
CA LEU A 208 14.01 -19.63 1.83
C LEU A 208 13.54 -20.21 3.15
N LYS A 209 13.26 -21.53 3.24
CA LYS A 209 12.86 -22.15 4.51
C LYS A 209 13.93 -21.94 5.58
N THR A 210 15.18 -22.19 5.21
CA THR A 210 16.32 -22.04 6.12
C THR A 210 16.51 -20.58 6.52
N ALA A 211 16.45 -19.65 5.57
CA ALA A 211 16.65 -18.23 5.84
C ALA A 211 15.50 -17.62 6.66
N ILE A 212 14.25 -18.02 6.42
CA ILE A 212 13.09 -17.61 7.22
C ILE A 212 13.20 -18.16 8.65
N ALA A 213 13.61 -19.43 8.80
CA ALA A 213 13.83 -20.01 10.12
C ALA A 213 14.90 -19.25 10.91
N ASP A 214 16.04 -18.96 10.29
CA ASP A 214 17.12 -18.22 10.92
C ASP A 214 16.69 -16.80 11.31
N CYS A 215 16.01 -16.11 10.40
CA CYS A 215 15.41 -14.80 10.65
C CYS A 215 14.46 -14.84 11.86
N ALA A 216 13.54 -15.80 11.90
CA ALA A 216 12.56 -15.94 12.99
C ALA A 216 13.22 -16.24 14.35
N LEU A 217 14.26 -17.07 14.38
CA LEU A 217 14.96 -17.44 15.62
C LEU A 217 15.82 -16.32 16.20
N HIS A 218 16.24 -15.34 15.40
CA HIS A 218 17.05 -14.19 15.83
C HIS A 218 16.26 -12.88 15.95
N PHE A 219 15.00 -12.89 15.57
CA PHE A 219 14.13 -11.73 15.63
C PHE A 219 13.87 -11.26 17.06
N LYS A 220 13.53 -9.98 17.21
CA LYS A 220 13.10 -9.37 18.46
C LYS A 220 11.58 -9.24 18.44
N TYR A 221 10.87 -10.03 19.24
CA TYR A 221 9.42 -10.11 19.15
C TYR A 221 8.69 -9.04 19.95
N TRP A 222 9.33 -8.47 20.97
CA TRP A 222 8.67 -7.46 21.78
C TRP A 222 9.63 -6.48 22.44
N MET A 223 9.09 -5.36 22.92
CA MET A 223 9.85 -4.26 23.50
C MET A 223 10.54 -4.62 24.83
N ASP A 224 10.11 -5.68 25.50
CA ASP A 224 10.71 -6.18 26.74
C ASP A 224 11.98 -7.02 26.49
N GLU A 225 12.28 -7.33 25.23
CA GLU A 225 13.45 -8.11 24.85
C GLU A 225 14.69 -7.22 24.60
N PRO A 226 15.91 -7.77 24.77
CA PRO A 226 17.13 -6.99 24.64
C PRO A 226 17.45 -6.61 23.19
N GLY A 227 18.38 -5.66 23.07
CA GLY A 227 18.94 -5.20 21.81
C GLY A 227 18.23 -3.98 21.23
N GLN A 228 18.96 -3.28 20.36
CA GLN A 228 18.50 -2.07 19.67
C GLN A 228 17.69 -2.43 18.43
N ASP A 229 16.76 -1.56 18.07
CA ASP A 229 15.93 -1.65 16.89
C ASP A 229 15.35 -0.28 16.52
N ALA A 230 14.77 -0.20 15.33
CA ALA A 230 14.00 0.96 14.87
C ALA A 230 12.49 0.66 14.81
N MET A 231 12.03 -0.42 15.45
CA MET A 231 10.68 -0.95 15.28
C MET A 231 9.65 -0.24 16.16
N CYS A 232 8.47 0.03 15.58
CA CYS A 232 7.31 0.51 16.30
C CYS A 232 6.59 -0.64 17.04
N TYR A 233 6.58 -0.67 18.37
CA TYR A 233 5.78 -1.65 19.14
C TYR A 233 4.46 -1.09 19.69
N TRP A 234 4.26 0.23 19.60
CA TRP A 234 3.27 0.93 20.43
C TRP A 234 1.93 1.20 19.73
N SER A 235 1.92 1.33 18.40
CA SER A 235 0.66 1.54 17.67
C SER A 235 -0.15 0.25 17.58
N GLU A 236 -1.47 0.38 17.42
CA GLU A 236 -2.41 -0.71 17.67
C GLU A 236 -2.21 -1.91 16.74
N ASN A 237 -2.00 -1.64 15.45
CA ASN A 237 -1.75 -2.65 14.42
C ASN A 237 -0.43 -3.40 14.64
N HIS A 238 0.63 -2.68 15.02
CA HIS A 238 1.93 -3.29 15.29
C HIS A 238 1.86 -4.24 16.50
N GLN A 239 1.11 -3.90 17.55
CA GLN A 239 0.96 -4.78 18.73
C GLN A 239 0.48 -6.18 18.31
N ILE A 240 -0.64 -6.25 17.59
CA ILE A 240 -1.20 -7.55 17.17
C ILE A 240 -0.31 -8.24 16.14
N LEU A 241 0.37 -7.50 15.26
CA LEU A 241 1.31 -8.07 14.29
C LEU A 241 2.51 -8.74 14.94
N PHE A 242 3.14 -8.10 15.93
CA PHE A 242 4.24 -8.70 16.68
C PHE A 242 3.78 -9.96 17.44
N HIS A 243 2.61 -9.91 18.08
CA HIS A 243 2.07 -11.09 18.76
C HIS A 243 1.76 -12.22 17.77
N ALA A 244 1.22 -11.91 16.60
CA ALA A 244 0.98 -12.89 15.54
C ALA A 244 2.28 -13.52 15.03
N CYS A 245 3.34 -12.71 14.84
CA CYS A 245 4.66 -13.21 14.48
C CYS A 245 5.20 -14.17 15.55
N GLU A 246 5.10 -13.79 16.82
CA GLU A 246 5.62 -14.57 17.94
C GLU A 246 4.90 -15.93 18.08
N ILE A 247 3.58 -15.92 17.92
CA ILE A 247 2.75 -17.14 17.92
C ILE A 247 3.18 -18.07 16.79
N LEU A 248 3.19 -17.59 15.54
CA LEU A 248 3.48 -18.44 14.38
C LEU A 248 4.92 -18.95 14.38
N ALA A 249 5.89 -18.12 14.79
CA ALA A 249 7.27 -18.54 14.92
C ALA A 249 7.43 -19.62 16.02
N GLY A 250 6.80 -19.42 17.18
CA GLY A 250 6.80 -20.39 18.27
C GLY A 250 6.16 -21.73 17.88
N GLN A 251 5.05 -21.69 17.14
CA GLN A 251 4.40 -22.88 16.58
C GLN A 251 5.27 -23.64 15.57
N LEU A 252 5.99 -22.92 14.70
CA LEU A 252 6.87 -23.53 13.69
C LEU A 252 8.12 -24.17 14.29
N TYR A 253 8.64 -23.61 15.39
CA TYR A 253 9.92 -24.00 15.98
C TYR A 253 9.84 -24.26 17.50
N PRO A 254 8.91 -25.12 17.98
CA PRO A 254 8.55 -25.20 19.40
C PRO A 254 9.71 -25.58 20.33
N ASN A 255 10.64 -26.39 19.83
CA ASN A 255 11.78 -26.90 20.62
C ASN A 255 13.10 -26.19 20.32
N ARG A 256 13.09 -25.17 19.44
CA ARG A 256 14.31 -24.43 19.05
C ARG A 256 14.49 -23.25 19.98
N ILE A 257 15.74 -22.91 20.27
CA ILE A 257 16.08 -21.73 21.07
C ILE A 257 16.07 -20.49 20.19
N PHE A 258 15.35 -19.47 20.64
CA PHE A 258 15.30 -18.13 20.08
C PHE A 258 16.40 -17.29 20.72
N ALA A 259 17.35 -16.85 19.91
CA ALA A 259 18.63 -16.33 20.37
C ALA A 259 18.52 -15.01 21.14
N ASN A 260 17.47 -14.22 20.88
CA ASN A 260 17.34 -12.89 21.47
C ASN A 260 17.09 -12.93 22.99
N VAL A 261 16.33 -13.90 23.48
CA VAL A 261 15.96 -14.04 24.91
C VAL A 261 16.34 -15.39 25.52
N GLN A 262 16.93 -16.30 24.73
CA GLN A 262 17.36 -17.64 25.16
C GLN A 262 16.20 -18.50 25.71
N GLN A 263 15.01 -18.34 25.13
CA GLN A 263 13.83 -19.15 25.40
C GLN A 263 13.51 -20.04 24.20
N ASP A 264 12.73 -21.09 24.41
CA ASP A 264 12.29 -21.97 23.33
C ASP A 264 11.04 -21.43 22.60
N GLY A 265 10.69 -22.06 21.47
CA GLY A 265 9.51 -21.67 20.70
C GLY A 265 8.19 -21.89 21.43
N ALA A 266 8.10 -22.90 22.30
CA ALA A 266 6.91 -23.13 23.13
C ALA A 266 6.66 -21.96 24.10
N TRP A 267 7.72 -21.40 24.68
CA TRP A 267 7.65 -20.19 25.48
C TRP A 267 7.18 -18.98 24.66
N HIS A 268 7.75 -18.77 23.46
CA HIS A 268 7.34 -17.68 22.57
C HIS A 268 5.87 -17.80 22.16
N LYS A 269 5.43 -19.01 21.78
CA LYS A 269 4.02 -19.29 21.49
C LYS A 269 3.13 -18.86 22.67
N ALA A 270 3.41 -19.34 23.88
CA ALA A 270 2.60 -19.02 25.06
C ALA A 270 2.62 -17.52 25.43
N LYS A 271 3.76 -16.83 25.27
CA LYS A 271 3.86 -15.38 25.48
C LYS A 271 3.02 -14.62 24.45
N GLY A 272 3.17 -14.95 23.18
CA GLY A 272 2.46 -14.34 22.07
C GLY A 272 0.95 -14.54 22.19
N GLU A 273 0.49 -15.76 22.50
CA GLU A 273 -0.93 -16.08 22.72
C GLU A 273 -1.54 -15.24 23.83
N ARG A 274 -0.87 -15.18 25.00
CA ARG A 274 -1.35 -14.37 26.13
C ARG A 274 -1.50 -12.89 25.76
N LEU A 275 -0.54 -12.34 25.01
CA LEU A 275 -0.56 -10.94 24.60
C LEU A 275 -1.60 -10.67 23.51
N ALA A 276 -1.69 -11.54 22.50
CA ALA A 276 -2.70 -11.48 21.45
C ALA A 276 -4.12 -11.58 22.04
N VAL A 277 -4.37 -12.54 22.93
CA VAL A 277 -5.66 -12.73 23.60
C VAL A 277 -6.08 -11.47 24.35
N ALA A 278 -5.16 -10.86 25.11
CA ALA A 278 -5.44 -9.63 25.84
C ALA A 278 -5.76 -8.45 24.89
N TRP A 279 -5.05 -8.34 23.77
CA TRP A 279 -5.32 -7.34 22.73
C TRP A 279 -6.69 -7.58 22.08
N LEU A 280 -6.97 -8.81 21.65
CA LEU A 280 -8.21 -9.23 20.99
C LEU A 280 -9.43 -8.97 21.86
N GLN A 281 -9.39 -9.36 23.14
CA GLN A 281 -10.47 -9.10 24.09
C GLN A 281 -10.75 -7.61 24.24
N LYS A 282 -9.70 -6.77 24.29
CA LYS A 282 -9.86 -5.32 24.38
C LYS A 282 -10.53 -4.73 23.13
N ARG A 283 -10.18 -5.21 21.93
CA ARG A 283 -10.80 -4.79 20.66
C ARG A 283 -12.24 -5.30 20.51
N ALA A 284 -12.49 -6.54 20.90
CA ALA A 284 -13.82 -7.15 20.88
C ALA A 284 -14.78 -6.39 21.81
N LEU A 285 -14.40 -6.15 23.07
CA LEU A 285 -15.25 -5.49 24.07
C LEU A 285 -15.49 -3.99 23.80
N GLY A 286 -14.50 -3.28 23.26
CA GLY A 286 -14.58 -1.85 22.99
C GLY A 286 -14.67 -1.55 21.50
N GLY A 287 -13.56 -1.11 20.94
CA GLY A 287 -13.36 -0.77 19.53
C GLY A 287 -11.91 -0.34 19.32
N PHE A 288 -11.53 0.03 18.11
CA PHE A 288 -10.17 0.42 17.78
C PHE A 288 -9.84 1.81 18.33
N ARG A 289 -8.61 2.02 18.83
CA ARG A 289 -8.15 3.36 19.23
C ARG A 289 -7.92 4.24 18.03
N GLU A 290 -7.41 3.64 16.96
CA GLU A 290 -7.25 4.25 15.65
C GLU A 290 -8.51 3.92 14.84
N TRP A 291 -9.66 4.36 15.34
CA TRP A 291 -10.97 3.99 14.82
C TRP A 291 -11.05 4.26 13.32
N ASP A 292 -11.70 3.34 12.62
CA ASP A 292 -12.00 3.42 11.19
C ASP A 292 -10.78 3.79 10.33
N SER A 293 -9.57 3.44 10.76
CA SER A 293 -8.35 3.80 10.04
C SER A 293 -8.27 3.03 8.73
N ASN A 294 -8.60 3.70 7.61
CA ASN A 294 -8.49 3.12 6.27
C ASN A 294 -7.07 2.63 5.93
N THR A 295 -6.05 3.15 6.61
CA THR A 295 -4.66 2.72 6.43
C THR A 295 -4.24 1.60 7.38
N TYR A 296 -4.74 1.55 8.61
CA TYR A 296 -4.30 0.56 9.60
C TYR A 296 -5.17 -0.68 9.63
N PHE A 297 -6.43 -0.60 9.22
CA PHE A 297 -7.27 -1.80 9.06
C PHE A 297 -6.67 -2.81 8.07
N GLU A 298 -5.90 -2.39 7.06
CA GLU A 298 -5.14 -3.34 6.22
C GLU A 298 -4.13 -4.16 7.04
N HIS A 299 -3.44 -3.51 7.98
CA HIS A 299 -2.41 -4.12 8.82
C HIS A 299 -3.02 -4.97 9.93
N ASP A 300 -4.15 -4.54 10.50
CA ASP A 300 -4.95 -5.36 11.42
C ASP A 300 -5.48 -6.61 10.72
N VAL A 301 -6.06 -6.47 9.52
CA VAL A 301 -6.53 -7.60 8.71
C VAL A 301 -5.38 -8.52 8.34
N LEU A 302 -4.20 -7.99 8.03
CA LEU A 302 -2.99 -8.80 7.82
C LEU A 302 -2.73 -9.70 9.03
N ALA A 303 -2.64 -9.16 10.24
CA ALA A 303 -2.36 -9.97 11.43
C ALA A 303 -3.48 -10.97 11.73
N LEU A 304 -4.73 -10.47 11.74
CA LEU A 304 -5.88 -11.24 12.17
C LEU A 304 -6.23 -12.36 11.18
N SER A 305 -6.05 -12.13 9.88
CA SER A 305 -6.22 -13.19 8.86
C SER A 305 -5.19 -14.32 9.04
N HIS A 306 -3.98 -14.01 9.50
CA HIS A 306 -2.98 -15.04 9.83
C HIS A 306 -3.33 -15.79 11.11
N LEU A 307 -3.80 -15.10 12.15
CA LEU A 307 -4.21 -15.74 13.39
C LEU A 307 -5.44 -16.62 13.22
N ALA A 308 -6.48 -16.11 12.56
CA ALA A 308 -7.72 -16.85 12.31
C ALA A 308 -7.52 -18.10 11.45
N ASP A 309 -6.52 -18.09 10.57
CA ASP A 309 -6.26 -19.18 9.63
C ASP A 309 -5.16 -20.14 10.09
N LEU A 310 -4.16 -19.67 10.84
CA LEU A 310 -2.92 -20.41 11.08
C LEU A 310 -2.55 -20.58 12.55
N ALA A 311 -3.24 -19.95 13.51
CA ALA A 311 -2.99 -20.22 14.93
C ALA A 311 -3.44 -21.65 15.27
N ASP A 312 -2.63 -22.36 16.05
CA ASP A 312 -2.98 -23.73 16.50
C ASP A 312 -3.90 -23.71 17.75
N ASP A 313 -4.04 -22.56 18.41
CA ASP A 313 -4.93 -22.37 19.56
C ASP A 313 -6.30 -21.83 19.10
N ASP A 314 -7.35 -22.59 19.39
CA ASP A 314 -8.72 -22.27 18.98
C ASP A 314 -9.19 -20.92 19.55
N THR A 315 -8.79 -20.57 20.78
CA THR A 315 -9.21 -19.30 21.40
C THR A 315 -8.64 -18.11 20.65
N VAL A 316 -7.36 -18.18 20.24
CA VAL A 316 -6.74 -17.15 19.40
C VAL A 316 -7.39 -17.08 18.03
N ALA A 317 -7.59 -18.22 17.37
CA ALA A 317 -8.17 -18.28 16.04
C ALA A 317 -9.60 -17.71 16.00
N GLU A 318 -10.47 -18.16 16.91
CA GLU A 318 -11.87 -17.73 17.00
C GLU A 318 -11.98 -16.25 17.36
N MET A 319 -11.20 -15.76 18.33
CA MET A 319 -11.23 -14.34 18.67
C MET A 319 -10.68 -13.45 17.55
N ALA A 320 -9.67 -13.91 16.80
CA ALA A 320 -9.20 -13.18 15.63
C ALA A 320 -10.28 -13.08 14.56
N ALA A 321 -11.03 -14.17 14.31
CA ALA A 321 -12.17 -14.16 13.39
C ALA A 321 -13.27 -13.19 13.85
N ILE A 322 -13.62 -13.18 15.13
CA ILE A 322 -14.61 -12.23 15.68
C ILE A 322 -14.16 -10.77 15.49
N VAL A 323 -12.88 -10.47 15.71
CA VAL A 323 -12.35 -9.11 15.53
C VAL A 323 -12.29 -8.74 14.04
N LEU A 324 -11.99 -9.69 13.13
CA LEU A 324 -12.14 -9.49 11.68
C LEU A 324 -13.57 -9.14 11.30
N ASP A 325 -14.55 -9.91 11.77
CA ASP A 325 -15.97 -9.66 11.50
C ASP A 325 -16.38 -8.26 11.95
N LYS A 326 -15.86 -7.80 13.10
CA LYS A 326 -16.10 -6.45 13.59
C LYS A 326 -15.51 -5.38 12.67
N ILE A 327 -14.25 -5.55 12.23
CA ILE A 327 -13.61 -4.63 11.26
C ILE A 327 -14.46 -4.58 9.99
N PHE A 328 -14.82 -5.74 9.44
CA PHE A 328 -15.54 -5.81 8.17
C PHE A 328 -16.97 -5.30 8.27
N PHE A 329 -17.64 -5.52 9.41
CA PHE A 329 -18.95 -4.92 9.67
C PHE A 329 -18.85 -3.39 9.69
N THR A 330 -17.88 -2.83 10.40
CA THR A 330 -17.60 -1.39 10.42
C THR A 330 -17.32 -0.85 9.01
N MET A 331 -16.49 -1.54 8.24
CA MET A 331 -16.23 -1.17 6.85
C MET A 331 -17.49 -1.21 5.99
N ALA A 332 -18.30 -2.26 6.14
CA ALA A 332 -19.52 -2.47 5.36
C ALA A 332 -20.57 -1.38 5.61
N VAL A 333 -20.85 -1.04 6.88
CA VAL A 333 -21.88 -0.03 7.22
C VAL A 333 -21.49 1.39 6.82
N ASN A 334 -20.18 1.66 6.71
CA ASN A 334 -19.64 2.95 6.32
C ASN A 334 -19.12 2.95 4.86
N SER A 335 -19.49 1.95 4.06
CA SER A 335 -19.14 1.91 2.64
C SER A 335 -20.14 2.68 1.78
N PHE A 336 -19.63 3.55 0.91
CA PHE A 336 -20.41 4.26 -0.10
C PHE A 336 -19.76 4.06 -1.47
N HIS A 337 -20.47 3.38 -2.39
CA HIS A 337 -19.94 2.99 -3.71
C HIS A 337 -18.56 2.32 -3.64
N GLY A 338 -18.30 1.45 -2.66
CA GLY A 338 -17.01 0.76 -2.52
C GLY A 338 -15.86 1.61 -1.98
N VAL A 339 -16.16 2.81 -1.47
CA VAL A 339 -15.23 3.64 -0.69
C VAL A 339 -15.65 3.59 0.77
N PHE A 340 -14.69 3.39 1.67
CA PHE A 340 -14.92 3.42 3.12
C PHE A 340 -15.00 4.88 3.58
N GLY A 341 -16.18 5.49 3.42
CA GLY A 341 -16.44 6.91 3.61
C GLY A 341 -16.66 7.34 5.06
N SER A 342 -15.92 6.77 6.00
CA SER A 342 -16.04 7.06 7.43
C SER A 342 -15.16 8.22 7.88
N THR A 343 -15.31 8.63 9.14
CA THR A 343 -14.23 9.36 9.81
C THR A 343 -13.04 8.43 10.00
N HIS A 344 -11.82 8.96 10.02
CA HIS A 344 -10.63 8.14 10.21
C HIS A 344 -9.81 8.69 11.38
N GLY A 345 -9.66 7.89 12.45
CA GLY A 345 -8.75 8.18 13.55
C GLY A 345 -7.29 8.27 13.10
N ARG A 346 -6.96 7.56 12.01
CA ARG A 346 -5.73 7.74 11.25
C ARG A 346 -5.96 7.58 9.75
N THR A 347 -5.39 8.47 8.96
CA THR A 347 -5.29 8.32 7.51
C THR A 347 -4.12 9.13 6.95
N TYR A 348 -3.78 8.91 5.69
CA TYR A 348 -2.76 9.68 4.98
C TYR A 348 -3.38 10.54 3.89
N THR A 349 -2.75 11.67 3.55
CA THR A 349 -3.24 12.63 2.55
C THR A 349 -3.70 12.01 1.22
N PRO A 350 -3.02 11.00 0.64
CA PRO A 350 -3.48 10.40 -0.62
C PRO A 350 -4.85 9.71 -0.50
N PHE A 351 -5.15 9.15 0.65
CA PHE A 351 -6.37 8.39 0.93
C PHE A 351 -7.57 9.33 1.11
N ILE A 352 -7.38 10.42 1.85
CA ILE A 352 -8.37 11.51 1.95
C ILE A 352 -8.77 12.05 0.56
N LYS A 353 -7.80 12.16 -0.35
CA LYS A 353 -8.00 12.74 -1.68
C LYS A 353 -8.51 11.74 -2.73
N GLY A 354 -8.56 10.46 -2.41
CA GLY A 354 -8.91 9.41 -3.38
C GLY A 354 -9.20 8.08 -2.71
N GLY A 355 -10.46 7.86 -2.32
CA GLY A 355 -10.91 6.66 -1.60
C GLY A 355 -10.63 5.33 -2.30
N ARG A 356 -10.54 5.32 -3.64
CA ARG A 356 -10.19 4.11 -4.42
C ARG A 356 -8.73 3.66 -4.23
N LEU A 357 -7.88 4.52 -3.67
CA LEU A 357 -6.48 4.23 -3.35
C LEU A 357 -6.29 3.73 -1.94
N GLU A 358 -7.35 3.71 -1.15
CA GLU A 358 -7.27 3.28 0.24
C GLU A 358 -6.93 1.80 0.31
N PRO A 359 -6.12 1.39 1.29
CA PRO A 359 -5.84 -0.02 1.52
C PRO A 359 -7.10 -0.88 1.71
N THR A 360 -8.14 -0.32 2.34
CA THR A 360 -9.45 -0.93 2.52
C THR A 360 -10.21 -1.17 1.22
N SER A 361 -9.92 -0.45 0.13
CA SER A 361 -10.58 -0.64 -1.17
C SER A 361 -10.31 -2.03 -1.75
N SER A 362 -9.07 -2.53 -1.63
CA SER A 362 -8.71 -3.90 -2.06
C SER A 362 -9.44 -4.97 -1.23
N ILE A 363 -9.68 -4.70 0.06
CA ILE A 363 -10.37 -5.61 0.98
C ILE A 363 -11.88 -5.63 0.67
N ALA A 364 -12.50 -4.46 0.48
CA ALA A 364 -13.91 -4.34 0.08
C ALA A 364 -14.17 -5.06 -1.25
N ARG A 365 -13.27 -4.86 -2.23
CA ARG A 365 -13.34 -5.53 -3.53
C ARG A 365 -13.28 -7.04 -3.39
N LEU A 366 -12.41 -7.57 -2.53
CA LEU A 366 -12.33 -9.01 -2.26
C LEU A 366 -13.61 -9.55 -1.59
N LEU A 367 -14.07 -8.89 -0.53
CA LEU A 367 -15.13 -9.40 0.32
C LEU A 367 -16.51 -9.37 -0.34
N TRP A 368 -16.90 -8.23 -0.92
CA TRP A 368 -18.25 -8.01 -1.47
C TRP A 368 -18.26 -7.47 -2.91
N GLY A 369 -17.12 -7.44 -3.59
CA GLY A 369 -17.05 -7.19 -5.03
C GLY A 369 -17.17 -5.72 -5.45
N VAL A 370 -17.19 -4.78 -4.51
CA VAL A 370 -17.31 -3.33 -4.79
C VAL A 370 -16.00 -2.64 -4.37
N GLY A 371 -15.54 -1.67 -5.18
CA GLY A 371 -14.25 -1.00 -4.98
C GLY A 371 -13.25 -1.34 -6.07
N ALA A 372 -11.95 -1.17 -5.77
CA ALA A 372 -10.84 -1.46 -6.69
C ALA A 372 -9.64 -2.06 -5.96
N TYR A 373 -8.92 -2.96 -6.62
CA TYR A 373 -7.57 -3.34 -6.18
C TYR A 373 -6.57 -2.23 -6.47
N ASN A 374 -5.56 -2.11 -5.61
CA ASN A 374 -4.47 -1.16 -5.78
C ASN A 374 -3.17 -1.75 -5.21
N SER A 375 -2.13 -0.93 -5.12
CA SER A 375 -0.80 -1.36 -4.66
C SER A 375 -0.73 -1.80 -3.19
N HIS A 376 -1.80 -1.62 -2.41
CA HIS A 376 -1.92 -2.09 -1.04
C HIS A 376 -2.44 -3.53 -1.03
N THR A 377 -1.52 -4.45 -0.78
CA THR A 377 -1.72 -5.89 -0.95
C THR A 377 -1.59 -6.69 0.35
N LEU A 378 -1.23 -6.07 1.47
CA LEU A 378 -0.91 -6.77 2.72
C LEU A 378 -2.14 -7.52 3.24
N GLY A 379 -3.22 -6.78 3.48
CA GLY A 379 -4.47 -7.35 4.01
C GLY A 379 -5.19 -8.21 2.98
N SER A 380 -5.31 -7.73 1.74
CA SER A 380 -6.09 -8.41 0.68
C SER A 380 -5.47 -9.75 0.25
N VAL A 381 -4.14 -9.83 0.08
CA VAL A 381 -3.48 -11.11 -0.25
C VAL A 381 -3.57 -12.08 0.92
N SER A 382 -3.35 -11.60 2.14
CA SER A 382 -3.38 -12.46 3.33
C SER A 382 -4.76 -13.06 3.56
N LEU A 383 -5.80 -12.24 3.40
CA LEU A 383 -7.19 -12.67 3.49
C LEU A 383 -7.57 -13.60 2.33
N ALA A 384 -7.12 -13.32 1.09
CA ALA A 384 -7.37 -14.20 -0.04
C ALA A 384 -6.66 -15.56 0.09
N CYS A 385 -5.54 -15.62 0.80
CA CYS A 385 -4.82 -16.85 1.13
C CYS A 385 -5.42 -17.61 2.32
N ALA A 386 -6.27 -16.99 3.14
CA ALA A 386 -6.92 -17.66 4.26
C ALA A 386 -7.95 -18.67 3.75
N GLU A 387 -7.90 -19.89 4.27
CA GLU A 387 -8.84 -20.97 3.91
C GLU A 387 -9.86 -21.23 5.02
N SER A 388 -9.50 -20.95 6.27
CA SER A 388 -10.35 -21.25 7.43
C SER A 388 -11.32 -20.12 7.79
N TYR A 389 -11.05 -18.90 7.33
CA TYR A 389 -11.91 -17.74 7.59
C TYR A 389 -12.92 -17.51 6.45
N GLU A 390 -14.20 -17.45 6.80
CA GLU A 390 -15.29 -17.07 5.90
C GLU A 390 -16.04 -15.87 6.47
N LEU A 391 -16.24 -14.83 5.65
CA LEU A 391 -17.01 -13.65 6.05
C LEU A 391 -18.48 -14.04 6.25
N PRO A 392 -19.12 -13.66 7.37
CA PRO A 392 -20.56 -13.82 7.55
C PRO A 392 -21.36 -13.19 6.39
N PRO A 393 -22.27 -13.94 5.73
CA PRO A 393 -22.98 -13.46 4.54
C PRO A 393 -23.71 -12.13 4.73
N ALA A 394 -24.29 -11.90 5.92
CA ALA A 394 -24.96 -10.64 6.23
C ALA A 394 -24.02 -9.41 6.13
N ILE A 395 -22.74 -9.55 6.50
CA ILE A 395 -21.78 -8.44 6.38
C ILE A 395 -21.48 -8.17 4.91
N ALA A 396 -21.29 -9.22 4.11
CA ALA A 396 -21.08 -9.08 2.66
C ALA A 396 -22.28 -8.39 1.98
N GLU A 397 -23.51 -8.76 2.36
CA GLU A 397 -24.74 -8.15 1.87
C GLU A 397 -24.82 -6.66 2.21
N ILE A 398 -24.48 -6.28 3.46
CA ILE A 398 -24.45 -4.86 3.86
C ILE A 398 -23.46 -4.08 2.99
N GLY A 399 -22.22 -4.55 2.85
CA GLY A 399 -21.18 -3.85 2.09
C GLY A 399 -21.45 -3.81 0.57
N ALA A 400 -22.22 -4.77 0.06
CA ALA A 400 -22.67 -4.85 -1.33
C ALA A 400 -23.89 -3.98 -1.64
N THR A 401 -24.69 -3.64 -0.63
CA THR A 401 -25.97 -2.95 -0.82
C THR A 401 -25.73 -1.49 -1.22
N PRO A 402 -26.25 -1.05 -2.38
CA PRO A 402 -26.22 0.37 -2.74
C PRO A 402 -27.04 1.17 -1.73
N VAL A 403 -26.45 2.22 -1.18
CA VAL A 403 -27.12 3.15 -0.26
C VAL A 403 -27.21 4.53 -0.90
N GLU A 404 -28.28 5.25 -0.59
CA GLU A 404 -28.37 6.67 -0.94
C GLU A 404 -27.31 7.47 -0.19
N GLU A 405 -26.88 8.60 -0.76
CA GLU A 405 -25.96 9.50 -0.08
C GLU A 405 -26.55 9.93 1.27
N MET A 406 -25.78 9.72 2.34
CA MET A 406 -26.18 10.08 3.69
C MET A 406 -25.04 10.76 4.43
N TRP A 407 -25.41 11.68 5.33
CA TRP A 407 -24.45 12.30 6.24
C TRP A 407 -24.42 11.50 7.55
N ASN A 408 -23.37 10.70 7.75
CA ASN A 408 -23.15 9.99 9.00
C ASN A 408 -22.44 10.90 10.03
N GLN A 409 -22.87 10.85 11.29
CA GLN A 409 -22.25 11.59 12.40
C GLN A 409 -21.78 10.59 13.46
N GLU A 410 -20.52 10.19 13.37
CA GLU A 410 -19.86 9.41 14.41
C GLU A 410 -19.43 10.35 15.56
N ARG A 411 -19.63 9.90 16.80
CA ARG A 411 -19.37 10.68 18.01
C ARG A 411 -18.33 10.04 18.90
#